data_AF-A0A3N5JAT9-F1
#
_entry.id   AF-A0A3N5JAT9-F1
#
_cell.length_a   1.000
_cell.length_b   1.000
_cell.length_c   1.000
_cell.angle_alpha   90.00
_cell.angle_beta   90.00
_cell.angle_gamma   90.00
#
_symmetry.space_group_name_H-M   'P 1'
#
loop_
_entity.id
_entity.type
_entity.pdbx_description
1 polymer ?
#
loop_
_entity_poly.entity_id
_entity_poly.type
_entity_poly.pdbx_seq_one_letter_code
_entity_poly.pdbx_strand_id
1 'polypeptide(L)'
;MRPCFYRGLDRTWILLVVIVLMFHSTALLFALDPHKRITQYDMRIYTAKDGLPMNSLKKVFQDSKGYIWIGSQEGLVRFDGAEFHIFNKSKYPNLKSNWIWDIDEDSQGNLWLATNGGGV
;
A
#
# COMPACT_ATOMS: atom_id res chain seq x y z
N MET A 1 -13.24 -59.65 -24.45
CA MET A 1 -12.94 -59.40 -23.03
C MET A 1 -11.53 -58.86 -22.90
N ARG A 2 -11.36 -57.62 -22.43
CA ARG A 2 -10.10 -57.08 -21.89
C ARG A 2 -10.46 -56.21 -20.68
N PRO A 3 -9.85 -56.37 -19.50
CA PRO A 3 -10.13 -55.49 -18.38
C PRO A 3 -9.28 -54.22 -18.51
N CYS A 4 -9.93 -53.07 -18.28
CA CYS A 4 -9.29 -51.76 -18.21
C CYS A 4 -8.88 -51.48 -16.76
N PHE A 5 -7.59 -51.29 -16.50
CA PHE A 5 -7.04 -51.02 -15.17
C PHE A 5 -6.93 -49.50 -14.98
N TYR A 6 -7.80 -48.89 -14.17
CA TYR A 6 -7.66 -47.49 -13.74
C TYR A 6 -6.71 -47.45 -12.54
N ARG A 7 -5.49 -46.94 -12.74
CA ARG A 7 -4.51 -46.70 -11.66
C ARG A 7 -4.86 -45.37 -10.99
N GLY A 8 -5.33 -45.42 -9.75
CA GLY A 8 -5.70 -44.24 -8.96
C GLY A 8 -4.51 -43.32 -8.73
N LEU A 9 -4.76 -42.02 -8.83
CA LEU A 9 -3.81 -40.95 -8.54
C LEU A 9 -3.34 -41.09 -7.08
N ASP A 10 -2.05 -41.35 -6.88
CA ASP A 10 -1.46 -41.60 -5.56
C ASP A 10 -1.47 -40.32 -4.70
N ARG A 11 -1.95 -40.44 -3.46
CA ARG A 11 -2.07 -39.34 -2.48
C ARG A 11 -0.71 -38.68 -2.19
N THR A 12 0.39 -39.40 -2.39
CA THR A 12 1.75 -38.89 -2.26
C THR A 12 2.06 -37.79 -3.28
N TRP A 13 1.54 -37.88 -4.50
CA TRP A 13 1.72 -36.87 -5.54
C TRP A 13 1.00 -35.57 -5.22
N ILE A 14 -0.20 -35.65 -4.64
CA ILE A 14 -0.98 -34.47 -4.23
C ILE A 14 -0.25 -33.74 -3.10
N LEU A 15 0.28 -34.47 -2.13
CA LEU A 15 1.08 -33.90 -1.04
C LEU A 15 2.36 -33.22 -1.56
N LEU A 16 3.07 -33.82 -2.52
CA LEU A 16 4.26 -33.22 -3.12
C LEU A 16 3.92 -31.93 -3.90
N VAL A 17 2.80 -31.92 -4.64
CA VAL A 17 2.33 -30.71 -5.34
C VAL A 17 1.95 -29.60 -4.36
N VAL A 18 1.25 -29.93 -3.26
CA VAL A 18 0.90 -28.94 -2.22
C VAL A 18 2.14 -28.39 -1.53
N ILE A 19 3.13 -29.22 -1.21
CA ILE A 19 4.40 -28.79 -0.62
C ILE A 19 5.16 -27.88 -1.59
N VAL A 20 5.27 -28.24 -2.87
CA VAL A 20 5.91 -27.40 -3.90
C VAL A 20 5.18 -26.06 -4.05
N LEU A 21 3.84 -26.04 -4.01
CA LEU A 21 3.05 -24.80 -4.05
C LEU A 21 3.24 -23.94 -2.78
N MET A 22 3.43 -24.56 -1.62
CA MET A 22 3.76 -23.85 -0.37
C MET A 22 5.19 -23.26 -0.41
N PHE A 23 6.14 -23.91 -1.08
CA PHE A 23 7.50 -23.40 -1.27
C PHE A 23 7.64 -22.32 -2.37
N HIS A 24 6.68 -22.19 -3.29
CA HIS A 24 6.65 -21.08 -4.25
C HIS A 24 6.09 -19.78 -3.66
N SER A 25 5.62 -19.79 -2.41
CA SER A 25 4.94 -18.65 -1.79
C SER A 25 5.87 -17.65 -1.09
N THR A 26 7.20 -17.79 -1.18
CA THR A 26 8.07 -16.65 -0.94
C THR A 26 8.08 -15.80 -2.21
N ALA A 27 6.96 -15.12 -2.48
CA ALA A 27 6.99 -13.99 -3.38
C ALA A 27 8.05 -13.04 -2.81
N LEU A 28 9.19 -12.95 -3.49
CA LEU A 28 10.19 -11.93 -3.25
C LEU A 28 9.43 -10.61 -3.20
N LEU A 29 9.43 -9.96 -2.04
CA LEU A 29 9.11 -8.55 -1.95
C LEU A 29 10.01 -7.87 -2.97
N PHE A 30 9.45 -7.42 -4.09
CA PHE A 30 10.18 -6.65 -5.08
C PHE A 30 10.50 -5.30 -4.45
N ALA A 31 11.56 -5.27 -3.64
CA ALA A 31 12.26 -4.04 -3.39
C ALA A 31 12.71 -3.49 -4.75
N LEU A 32 12.73 -2.17 -4.89
CA LEU A 32 13.31 -1.52 -6.06
C LEU A 32 14.74 -2.06 -6.24
N ASP A 33 15.08 -2.49 -7.45
CA ASP A 33 16.43 -2.93 -7.78
C ASP A 33 17.27 -1.67 -7.95
N PRO A 34 18.23 -1.38 -7.05
CA PRO A 34 19.02 -0.16 -7.12
C PRO A 34 19.89 -0.07 -8.38
N HIS A 35 20.08 -1.18 -9.09
CA HIS A 35 20.82 -1.22 -10.36
C HIS A 35 19.93 -0.96 -11.58
N LYS A 36 18.60 -1.05 -11.43
CA LYS A 36 17.68 -0.61 -12.50
C LYS A 36 17.56 0.90 -12.49
N ARG A 37 17.66 1.50 -13.68
CA ARG A 37 17.34 2.92 -13.85
C ARG A 37 15.86 3.14 -13.58
N ILE A 38 15.49 4.28 -13.01
CA ILE A 38 14.10 4.63 -12.76
C ILE A 38 13.22 4.57 -14.03
N THR A 39 13.82 4.87 -15.19
CA THR A 39 13.16 4.82 -16.51
C THR A 39 12.78 3.42 -16.97
N GLN A 40 13.23 2.37 -16.29
CA GLN A 40 12.85 0.98 -16.58
C GLN A 40 11.59 0.55 -15.83
N TYR A 41 11.07 1.39 -14.93
CA TYR A 41 9.80 1.18 -14.25
C TYR A 41 8.68 1.88 -15.02
N ASP A 42 7.47 1.31 -14.98
CA ASP A 42 6.28 2.04 -15.39
C ASP A 42 6.05 3.18 -14.39
N MET A 43 6.08 4.42 -14.88
CA MET A 43 5.96 5.61 -14.05
C MET A 43 4.63 6.27 -14.28
N ARG A 44 3.85 6.42 -13.21
CA ARG A 44 2.64 7.23 -13.21
C ARG A 44 2.90 8.49 -12.39
N ILE A 45 2.64 9.64 -13.01
CA ILE A 45 2.83 10.95 -12.40
C ILE A 45 1.45 11.50 -12.07
N TYR A 46 1.22 11.83 -10.81
CA TYR A 46 0.01 12.48 -10.34
C TYR A 46 0.28 13.94 -10.02
N THR A 47 -0.61 14.81 -10.47
CA THR A 47 -0.56 16.25 -10.31
C THR A 47 -1.89 16.77 -9.77
N ALA A 48 -1.99 18.09 -9.58
CA ALA A 48 -3.26 18.74 -9.27
C ALA A 48 -4.39 18.43 -10.27
N LYS A 49 -4.07 18.14 -11.53
CA LYS A 49 -5.08 17.75 -12.54
C LYS A 49 -5.64 16.35 -12.30
N ASP A 50 -4.92 15.52 -11.57
CA ASP A 50 -5.27 14.12 -11.28
C ASP A 50 -5.92 13.98 -9.89
N GLY A 51 -6.20 15.10 -9.21
CA GLY A 51 -6.86 15.13 -7.90
C GLY A 51 -5.92 15.25 -6.69
N LEU A 52 -4.61 15.29 -6.89
CA LEU A 52 -3.65 15.55 -5.80
C LEU A 52 -3.70 17.04 -5.42
N PRO A 53 -4.18 17.43 -4.23
CA PRO A 53 -4.46 18.84 -3.93
C PRO A 53 -3.25 19.76 -4.01
N MET A 54 -2.03 19.25 -3.77
CA MET A 54 -0.81 20.04 -3.90
C MET A 54 0.42 19.23 -4.28
N ASN A 55 1.44 19.93 -4.79
CA ASN A 55 2.72 19.34 -5.17
C ASN A 55 3.77 19.37 -4.04
N SER A 56 3.51 20.05 -2.91
CA SER A 56 4.44 20.13 -1.77
C SER A 56 4.09 19.10 -0.69
N LEU A 57 4.58 17.88 -0.86
CA LEU A 57 4.35 16.78 0.08
C LEU A 57 5.41 16.81 1.20
N LYS A 58 5.00 16.58 2.45
CA LYS A 58 5.88 16.51 3.62
C LYS A 58 6.19 15.09 4.05
N LYS A 59 5.21 14.19 3.93
CA LYS A 59 5.32 12.79 4.30
C LYS A 59 4.56 11.93 3.30
N VAL A 60 5.10 10.76 3.00
CA VAL A 60 4.39 9.64 2.38
C VAL A 60 4.52 8.46 3.32
N PHE A 61 3.41 7.82 3.65
CA PHE A 61 3.30 6.69 4.57
C PHE A 61 2.35 5.65 3.95
N GLN A 62 2.67 4.37 4.05
CA GLN A 62 1.74 3.31 3.66
C GLN A 62 1.22 2.64 4.92
N ASP A 63 -0.11 2.58 5.07
CA ASP A 63 -0.70 1.88 6.20
C ASP A 63 -0.69 0.36 6.02
N SER A 64 -0.99 -0.35 7.10
CA SER A 64 -1.09 -1.81 7.16
C SER A 64 -2.14 -2.42 6.21
N LYS A 65 -3.07 -1.60 5.72
CA LYS A 65 -4.14 -1.98 4.77
C LYS A 65 -3.74 -1.70 3.32
N GLY A 66 -2.57 -1.10 3.09
CA GLY A 66 -2.00 -0.81 1.79
C GLY A 66 -2.35 0.56 1.22
N TYR A 67 -3.12 1.40 1.92
CA TYR A 67 -3.40 2.76 1.48
C TYR A 67 -2.17 3.65 1.62
N ILE A 68 -2.01 4.57 0.68
CA ILE A 68 -0.96 5.58 0.74
C ILE A 68 -1.52 6.84 1.38
N TRP A 69 -0.92 7.25 2.48
CA TRP A 69 -1.22 8.47 3.20
C TRP A 69 -0.15 9.52 2.94
N ILE A 70 -0.58 10.73 2.64
CA ILE A 70 0.27 11.84 2.23
C ILE A 70 0.00 13.01 3.16
N GLY A 71 1.04 13.44 3.87
CA GLY A 71 1.03 14.63 4.70
C GLY A 71 1.31 15.86 3.84
N SER A 72 0.42 16.86 3.90
CA SER A 72 0.52 18.09 3.12
C SER A 72 0.25 19.33 3.98
N GLN A 73 0.36 20.53 3.40
CA GLN A 73 -0.02 21.78 4.06
C GLN A 73 -1.53 22.10 3.97
N GLU A 74 -2.29 21.33 3.20
CA GLU A 74 -3.74 21.50 3.01
C GLU A 74 -4.56 20.37 3.65
N GLY A 75 -3.88 19.48 4.38
CA GLY A 75 -4.50 18.36 5.08
C GLY A 75 -3.80 17.04 4.83
N LEU A 76 -4.44 15.99 5.32
CA LEU A 76 -4.06 14.61 5.08
C LEU A 76 -4.74 14.12 3.80
N VAL A 77 -4.01 13.43 2.93
CA VAL A 77 -4.55 12.84 1.71
C VAL A 77 -4.39 11.33 1.78
N ARG A 78 -5.46 10.58 1.52
CA ARG A 78 -5.41 9.13 1.31
C ARG A 78 -5.51 8.83 -0.18
N PHE A 79 -4.69 7.92 -0.66
CA PHE A 79 -4.70 7.43 -2.02
C PHE A 79 -4.83 5.90 -2.01
N ASP A 80 -5.78 5.39 -2.78
CA ASP A 80 -6.10 3.96 -2.88
C ASP A 80 -5.57 3.29 -4.16
N GLY A 81 -4.84 4.04 -5.00
CA GLY A 81 -4.37 3.60 -6.31
C GLY A 81 -5.18 4.16 -7.48
N ALA A 82 -6.36 4.73 -7.22
CA ALA A 82 -7.23 5.33 -8.23
C ALA A 82 -7.65 6.76 -7.86
N GLU A 83 -8.03 7.00 -6.60
CA GLU A 83 -8.63 8.25 -6.14
C GLU A 83 -7.91 8.86 -4.94
N PHE A 84 -7.89 10.19 -4.89
CA PHE A 84 -7.39 10.96 -3.75
C PHE A 84 -8.55 11.41 -2.86
N HIS A 85 -8.49 11.09 -1.58
CA HIS A 85 -9.44 11.55 -0.57
C HIS A 85 -8.77 12.52 0.41
N ILE A 86 -9.33 13.72 0.53
CA ILE A 86 -8.69 14.83 1.26
C ILE A 86 -9.41 15.08 2.59
N PHE A 87 -8.64 15.02 3.67
CA PHE A 87 -9.04 15.32 5.04
C PHE A 87 -8.40 16.63 5.49
N ASN A 88 -9.20 17.67 5.59
CA ASN A 88 -8.75 19.00 5.99
C ASN A 88 -9.73 19.64 6.97
N LYS A 89 -9.32 20.77 7.57
CA LYS A 89 -10.06 21.46 8.62
C LYS A 89 -11.42 22.00 8.15
N SER A 90 -11.58 22.32 6.86
CA SER A 90 -12.89 22.74 6.34
C SER A 90 -13.91 21.61 6.34
N LYS A 91 -13.49 20.36 6.10
CA LYS A 91 -14.36 19.18 6.16
C LYS A 91 -14.42 18.55 7.55
N TYR A 92 -13.33 18.68 8.31
CA TYR A 92 -13.15 18.07 9.63
C TYR A 92 -12.69 19.13 10.64
N PRO A 93 -13.61 19.92 11.22
CA PRO A 93 -13.27 21.03 12.13
C PRO A 93 -12.43 20.63 13.35
N ASN A 94 -12.50 19.35 13.75
CA ASN A 94 -11.74 18.79 14.85
C ASN A 94 -10.25 18.56 14.52
N LEU A 95 -9.86 18.62 13.25
CA LEU A 95 -8.46 18.58 12.85
C LEU A 95 -7.74 19.85 13.36
N LYS A 96 -6.70 19.66 14.17
CA LYS A 96 -5.98 20.77 14.81
C LYS A 96 -5.38 21.74 13.78
N SER A 97 -4.72 21.19 12.76
CA SER A 97 -4.10 21.94 11.67
C SER A 97 -4.12 21.16 10.36
N ASN A 98 -4.18 21.88 9.24
CA ASN A 98 -4.00 21.29 7.90
C ASN A 98 -2.55 20.90 7.63
N TRP A 99 -1.60 21.44 8.40
CA TRP A 99 -0.19 21.17 8.18
C TRP A 99 0.19 19.88 8.88
N ILE A 100 0.31 18.81 8.08
CA ILE A 100 0.69 17.48 8.53
C ILE A 100 2.18 17.28 8.27
N TRP A 101 2.96 17.11 9.33
CA TRP A 101 4.40 16.92 9.28
C TRP A 101 4.79 15.46 9.18
N ASP A 102 4.12 14.61 9.95
CA ASP A 102 4.41 13.19 10.01
C ASP A 102 3.14 12.38 10.22
N ILE A 103 3.21 11.11 9.82
CA ILE A 103 2.13 10.13 9.87
C ILE A 103 2.76 8.82 10.33
N ASP A 104 2.14 8.22 11.35
CA ASP A 104 2.48 6.89 11.84
C ASP A 104 1.22 6.08 12.14
N GLU A 105 1.35 4.77 12.25
CA GLU A 105 0.25 3.85 12.54
C GLU A 105 0.58 3.02 13.78
N ASP A 106 -0.35 2.94 14.73
CA ASP A 106 -0.18 2.06 15.89
C ASP A 106 -0.52 0.60 15.55
N SER A 107 -0.26 -0.31 16.50
CA SER A 107 -0.54 -1.74 16.34
C SER A 107 -2.02 -2.09 16.21
N GLN A 108 -2.94 -1.15 16.47
CA GLN A 108 -4.38 -1.32 16.29
C GLN A 108 -4.87 -0.75 14.95
N GLY A 109 -3.97 -0.16 14.16
CA GLY A 109 -4.28 0.43 12.87
C GLY A 109 -4.85 1.85 12.96
N ASN A 110 -4.66 2.55 14.08
CA ASN A 110 -5.00 3.97 14.18
C ASN A 110 -3.86 4.83 13.66
N LEU A 111 -4.21 5.88 12.93
CA LEU A 111 -3.24 6.84 12.42
C LEU A 111 -2.99 7.96 13.43
N TRP A 112 -1.71 8.20 13.68
CA TRP A 112 -1.18 9.29 14.49
C TRP A 112 -0.62 10.36 13.56
N LEU A 113 -1.07 11.60 13.75
CA LEU A 113 -0.71 12.72 12.87
C LEU A 113 0.03 13.78 13.67
N ALA A 114 1.30 14.02 13.32
CA ALA A 114 2.02 15.17 13.84
C ALA A 114 1.58 16.42 13.07
N THR A 115 0.76 17.27 13.70
CA THR A 115 0.23 18.49 13.07
C THR A 115 0.88 19.75 13.62
N ASN A 116 0.97 20.80 12.80
CA ASN A 116 1.50 22.09 13.28
C ASN A 116 0.68 22.61 14.48
N GLY A 117 1.34 22.82 15.62
CA GLY A 117 0.72 23.26 16.88
C GLY A 117 -0.09 22.17 17.60
N GLY A 118 -0.11 20.94 17.11
CA GLY A 118 -0.84 19.82 17.72
C GLY A 118 -0.04 19.02 18.73
N GLY A 119 1.30 19.00 18.62
CA GLY A 119 2.12 18.01 19.31
C GLY A 119 1.78 16.58 18.88
N VAL A 120 2.53 15.59 19.38
CA VAL A 120 2.15 14.17 19.33
C VAL A 120 1.70 13.77 20.72
#